data_AF-A0A924GZG5-F1
#
_entry.id   AF-A0A924GZG5-F1
#
_cell.length_a   1.000
_cell.length_b   1.000
_cell.length_c   1.000
_cell.angle_alpha   90.00
_cell.angle_beta   90.00
_cell.angle_gamma   90.00
#
_symmetry.space_group_name_H-M   'P 1'
#
loop_
_entity.id
_entity.type
_entity.pdbx_description
1 polymer ?
#
loop_
_entity_poly.entity_id
_entity_poly.type
_entity_poly.pdbx_seq_one_letter_code
_entity_poly.pdbx_strand_id
1 'polypeptide(L)'
;MSARDARPSSISAQIDEAATAMDAKVIAWRRDLHANPELGNREFRTAGIVAEHLKQLGFDEVRTEVAYTGVVGLLKGALPGPVVALRADMDGLPVREEVDLPFASKVTAQWNGEEVGVMHACGHYCHVAILMGVAEILAGLRAQLRGSVK
;
A
#
# COMPACT_ATOMS: atom_id res chain seq x y z
N MET A 1 43.80 -13.44 -11.35
CA MET A 1 42.33 -13.33 -11.28
C MET A 1 41.98 -12.86 -9.88
N SER A 2 41.80 -11.55 -9.70
CA SER A 2 41.47 -10.96 -8.40
C SER A 2 39.94 -10.97 -8.26
N ALA A 3 39.45 -11.71 -7.27
CA ALA A 3 38.06 -11.67 -6.85
C ALA A 3 37.76 -10.23 -6.43
N ARG A 4 36.91 -9.55 -7.21
CA ARG A 4 36.42 -8.23 -6.86
C ARG A 4 35.66 -8.36 -5.54
N ASP A 5 36.24 -7.76 -4.52
CA ASP A 5 35.67 -7.53 -3.20
C ASP A 5 34.40 -6.67 -3.39
N ALA A 6 33.26 -7.33 -3.52
CA ALA A 6 31.97 -6.66 -3.63
C ALA A 6 31.62 -6.12 -2.24
N ARG A 7 32.01 -4.86 -1.98
CA ARG A 7 31.50 -4.13 -0.81
C ARG A 7 29.96 -4.22 -0.84
N PRO A 8 29.30 -4.64 0.25
CA PRO A 8 27.84 -4.64 0.29
C PRO A 8 27.34 -3.23 -0.05
N SER A 9 26.38 -3.14 -0.98
CA SER A 9 25.78 -1.86 -1.36
C SER A 9 25.18 -1.20 -0.13
N SER A 10 25.24 0.15 -0.07
CA SER A 10 24.63 0.87 1.05
C SER A 10 23.15 0.54 1.15
N ILE A 11 22.56 0.62 2.35
CA ILE A 11 21.13 0.36 2.53
C ILE A 11 20.27 1.23 1.61
N SER A 12 20.70 2.47 1.33
CA SER A 12 20.05 3.35 0.35
C SER A 12 20.04 2.74 -1.05
N ALA A 13 21.17 2.23 -1.53
CA ALA A 13 21.25 1.60 -2.85
C ALA A 13 20.43 0.31 -2.93
N GLN A 14 20.36 -0.47 -1.84
CA GLN A 14 19.47 -1.65 -1.77
C GLN A 14 18.00 -1.25 -1.87
N ILE A 15 17.60 -0.16 -1.19
CA ILE A 15 16.25 0.37 -1.25
C ILE A 15 15.93 0.89 -2.65
N ASP A 16 16.83 1.62 -3.30
CA ASP A 16 16.63 2.16 -4.65
C ASP A 16 16.44 1.04 -5.68
N GLU A 17 17.24 -0.02 -5.58
CA GLU A 17 17.11 -1.21 -6.43
C GLU A 17 15.78 -1.94 -6.16
N ALA A 18 15.43 -2.16 -4.89
CA ALA A 18 14.18 -2.81 -4.52
C ALA A 18 12.96 -1.99 -4.93
N ALA A 19 13.01 -0.66 -4.81
CA ALA A 19 11.96 0.24 -5.26
C ALA A 19 11.75 0.15 -6.77
N THR A 20 12.84 0.17 -7.54
CA THR A 20 12.78 -0.02 -9.01
C THR A 20 12.14 -1.37 -9.36
N ALA A 21 12.45 -2.43 -8.63
CA ALA A 21 11.86 -3.75 -8.84
C ALA A 21 10.35 -3.83 -8.50
N MET A 22 9.83 -2.88 -7.70
CA MET A 22 8.41 -2.81 -7.33
C MET A 22 7.53 -2.12 -8.39
N ASP A 23 8.10 -1.40 -9.36
CA ASP A 23 7.34 -0.57 -10.32
C ASP A 23 6.15 -1.31 -10.95
N ALA A 24 6.38 -2.50 -11.50
CA ALA A 24 5.34 -3.27 -12.16
C ALA A 24 4.21 -3.66 -11.20
N LYS A 25 4.54 -4.06 -9.96
CA LYS A 25 3.56 -4.43 -8.93
C LYS A 25 2.77 -3.21 -8.45
N VAL A 26 3.45 -2.11 -8.13
CA VAL A 26 2.83 -0.86 -7.66
C VAL A 26 1.90 -0.30 -8.73
N ILE A 27 2.31 -0.29 -10.01
CA ILE A 27 1.45 0.15 -11.11
C ILE A 27 0.22 -0.77 -11.26
N ALA A 28 0.39 -2.09 -11.10
CA ALA A 28 -0.71 -3.04 -11.18
C ALA A 28 -1.71 -2.83 -10.04
N TRP A 29 -1.26 -2.76 -8.78
CA TRP A 29 -2.12 -2.46 -7.63
C TRP A 29 -2.81 -1.11 -7.78
N ARG A 30 -2.05 -0.07 -8.18
CA ARG A 30 -2.61 1.25 -8.43
C ARG A 30 -3.77 1.19 -9.43
N ARG A 31 -3.59 0.52 -10.57
CA ARG A 31 -4.64 0.41 -11.60
C ARG A 31 -5.83 -0.42 -11.15
N ASP A 32 -5.59 -1.49 -10.39
CA ASP A 32 -6.66 -2.31 -9.81
C ASP A 32 -7.51 -1.51 -8.82
N LEU A 33 -6.87 -0.84 -7.86
CA LEU A 33 -7.54 -0.01 -6.86
C LEU A 33 -8.27 1.16 -7.53
N HIS A 34 -7.67 1.79 -8.54
CA HIS A 34 -8.31 2.84 -9.33
C HIS A 34 -9.61 2.38 -9.97
N ALA A 35 -9.62 1.19 -10.58
CA ALA A 35 -10.78 0.64 -11.28
C ALA A 35 -11.89 0.16 -10.32
N ASN A 36 -11.56 -0.10 -9.05
CA ASN A 36 -12.47 -0.64 -8.05
C ASN A 36 -12.51 0.25 -6.78
N PRO A 37 -12.84 1.54 -6.90
CA PRO A 37 -12.85 2.43 -5.76
C PRO A 37 -14.06 2.15 -4.86
N GLU A 38 -13.90 2.41 -3.57
CA GLU A 38 -14.94 2.25 -2.56
C GLU A 38 -15.10 3.55 -1.77
N LEU A 39 -16.33 3.90 -1.37
CA LEU A 39 -16.58 5.12 -0.60
C LEU A 39 -16.03 5.02 0.83
N GLY A 40 -15.83 6.20 1.44
CA GLY A 40 -15.44 6.34 2.84
C GLY A 40 -16.22 5.44 3.81
N ASN A 41 -15.49 4.69 4.66
CA ASN A 41 -16.00 3.68 5.61
C ASN A 41 -16.70 2.47 4.96
N ARG A 42 -16.48 2.22 3.68
CA ARG A 42 -17.05 1.09 2.91
C ARG A 42 -16.00 0.36 2.07
N GLU A 43 -14.73 0.62 2.34
CA GLU A 43 -13.56 0.14 1.61
C GLU A 43 -13.15 -1.29 1.96
N PHE A 44 -14.11 -2.22 2.03
CA PHE A 44 -13.89 -3.58 2.52
C PHE A 44 -12.96 -4.39 1.63
N ARG A 45 -13.07 -4.25 0.29
CA ARG A 45 -12.18 -4.93 -0.65
C ARG A 45 -10.76 -4.41 -0.51
N THR A 46 -10.61 -3.09 -0.49
CA THR A 46 -9.30 -2.44 -0.38
C THR A 46 -8.64 -2.78 0.95
N ALA A 47 -9.38 -2.74 2.06
CA ALA A 47 -8.90 -3.16 3.38
C ALA A 47 -8.46 -4.63 3.38
N GLY A 48 -9.25 -5.51 2.76
CA GLY A 48 -8.94 -6.93 2.63
C GLY A 48 -7.64 -7.18 1.87
N ILE A 49 -7.43 -6.49 0.75
CA ILE A 49 -6.19 -6.58 -0.05
C ILE A 49 -4.99 -6.15 0.78
N VAL A 50 -5.07 -5.00 1.47
CA VAL A 50 -3.98 -4.50 2.30
C VAL A 50 -3.68 -5.47 3.44
N ALA A 51 -4.70 -5.94 4.16
CA ALA A 51 -4.52 -6.86 5.28
C ALA A 51 -3.90 -8.19 4.85
N GLU A 52 -4.34 -8.75 3.74
CA GLU A 52 -3.79 -10.00 3.20
C GLU A 52 -2.34 -9.82 2.75
N HIS A 53 -2.03 -8.72 2.06
CA HIS A 53 -0.66 -8.38 1.66
C HIS A 53 0.28 -8.31 2.88
N LEU A 54 -0.09 -7.58 3.93
CA LEU A 54 0.71 -7.47 5.15
C LEU A 54 0.93 -8.83 5.85
N LYS A 55 -0.10 -9.69 5.87
CA LYS A 55 0.02 -11.05 6.43
C LYS A 55 0.98 -11.91 5.61
N GLN A 56 0.91 -11.86 4.29
CA GLN A 56 1.80 -12.61 3.39
C GLN A 56 3.26 -12.19 3.54
N LEU A 57 3.50 -10.92 3.86
CA LEU A 57 4.83 -10.38 4.16
C LEU A 57 5.36 -10.76 5.56
N GLY A 58 4.56 -11.41 6.39
CA GLY A 58 4.96 -11.86 7.73
C GLY A 58 5.08 -10.72 8.75
N PHE A 59 4.21 -9.70 8.65
CA PHE A 59 4.06 -8.69 9.70
C PHE A 59 3.68 -9.36 11.03
N ASP A 60 4.23 -8.87 12.13
CA ASP A 60 4.05 -9.46 13.47
C ASP A 60 2.62 -9.32 13.98
N GLU A 61 1.98 -8.20 13.65
CA GLU A 61 0.59 -7.93 13.97
C GLU A 61 -0.09 -7.30 12.75
N VAL A 62 -1.27 -7.80 12.40
CA VAL A 62 -2.15 -7.17 11.40
C VAL A 62 -3.53 -7.06 12.02
N ARG A 63 -3.93 -5.83 12.33
CA ARG A 63 -5.25 -5.52 12.90
C ARG A 63 -6.14 -4.94 11.81
N THR A 64 -7.28 -5.58 11.60
CA THR A 64 -8.32 -5.14 10.66
C THR A 64 -9.50 -4.53 11.41
N GLU A 65 -10.44 -3.95 10.67
CA GLU A 65 -11.69 -3.39 11.21
C GLU A 65 -11.46 -2.27 12.25
N VAL A 66 -10.32 -1.57 12.15
CA VAL A 66 -10.03 -0.40 12.99
C VAL A 66 -10.89 0.75 12.49
N ALA A 67 -11.92 1.11 13.25
CA ALA A 67 -12.92 2.09 12.83
C ALA A 67 -13.51 1.73 11.45
N TYR A 68 -14.19 0.59 11.37
CA TYR A 68 -14.84 0.00 10.18
C TYR A 68 -13.88 -0.70 9.21
N THR A 69 -13.03 0.05 8.51
CA THR A 69 -12.22 -0.49 7.39
C THR A 69 -10.73 -0.28 7.56
N GLY A 70 -10.31 0.41 8.62
CA GLY A 70 -8.90 0.66 8.88
C GLY A 70 -8.09 -0.62 9.10
N VAL A 71 -6.88 -0.64 8.54
CA VAL A 71 -5.88 -1.70 8.71
C VAL A 71 -4.63 -1.11 9.33
N VAL A 72 -4.10 -1.77 10.36
CA VAL A 72 -2.86 -1.39 11.04
C VAL A 72 -1.93 -2.60 11.08
N GLY A 73 -0.76 -2.48 10.44
CA GLY A 73 0.31 -3.47 10.52
C GLY A 73 1.37 -3.08 11.53
N LEU A 74 2.04 -4.05 12.15
CA LEU A 74 3.28 -3.81 12.89
C LEU A 74 4.37 -4.74 12.37
N LEU A 75 5.47 -4.17 11.89
CA LEU A 75 6.68 -4.89 11.52
C LEU A 75 7.79 -4.56 12.53
N LYS A 76 8.19 -5.57 13.31
CA LYS A 76 9.31 -5.47 14.25
C LYS A 76 10.61 -5.75 13.51
N GLY A 77 11.49 -4.75 13.46
CA GLY A 77 12.86 -4.89 12.98
C GLY A 77 13.72 -5.76 13.91
N ALA A 78 14.86 -6.22 13.40
CA ALA A 78 15.76 -7.10 14.16
C ALA A 78 16.68 -6.35 15.14
N LEU A 79 16.78 -5.03 15.03
CA LEU A 79 17.67 -4.20 15.84
C LEU A 79 16.86 -3.27 16.77
N PRO A 80 17.37 -2.92 17.96
CA PRO A 80 16.69 -1.96 18.84
C PRO A 80 16.57 -0.58 18.17
N GLY A 81 15.46 0.10 18.43
CA GLY A 81 15.18 1.43 17.87
C GLY A 81 13.77 1.93 18.14
N PRO A 82 13.43 3.13 17.63
CA PRO A 82 12.12 3.76 17.81
C PRO A 82 11.03 3.10 16.96
N VAL A 83 9.79 3.51 17.16
CA VAL A 83 8.67 3.16 16.26
C VAL A 83 8.40 4.34 15.33
N VAL A 84 8.29 4.07 14.03
CA VAL A 84 7.88 5.06 13.02
C VAL A 84 6.57 4.60 12.39
N ALA A 85 5.58 5.48 12.33
CA ALA A 85 4.30 5.19 11.70
C ALA A 85 4.23 5.78 10.28
N LEU A 86 3.79 4.98 9.33
CA LEU A 86 3.53 5.37 7.94
C LEU A 86 2.03 5.23 7.67
N ARG A 87 1.44 6.16 6.90
CA ARG A 87 -0.01 6.21 6.72
C ARG A 87 -0.37 6.50 5.26
N ALA A 88 -1.37 5.77 4.77
CA ALA A 88 -2.08 6.02 3.52
C ALA A 88 -3.60 6.01 3.78
N ASP A 89 -4.31 6.94 3.16
CA ASP A 89 -5.78 6.88 2.99
C ASP A 89 -6.14 5.95 1.83
N MET A 90 -7.37 5.45 1.84
CA MET A 90 -7.83 4.38 0.95
C MET A 90 -9.20 4.63 0.30
N ASP A 91 -9.89 5.72 0.65
CA ASP A 91 -11.25 5.99 0.19
C ASP A 91 -11.30 6.64 -1.21
N GLY A 92 -12.36 6.32 -1.93
CA GLY A 92 -12.82 7.01 -3.13
C GLY A 92 -13.90 8.05 -2.80
N LEU A 93 -14.20 8.90 -3.79
CA LEU A 93 -15.17 9.98 -3.68
C LEU A 93 -16.41 9.70 -4.53
N PRO A 94 -17.59 10.27 -4.15
CA PRO A 94 -18.85 10.14 -4.89
C PRO A 94 -18.87 11.03 -6.14
N VAL A 95 -17.93 10.76 -7.05
CA VAL A 95 -17.74 11.50 -8.31
C VAL A 95 -17.65 10.49 -9.45
N ARG A 96 -18.34 10.78 -10.56
CA ARG A 96 -18.22 9.99 -11.77
C ARG A 96 -16.88 10.26 -12.44
N GLU A 97 -16.19 9.19 -12.81
CA GLU A 97 -14.97 9.31 -13.59
C GLU A 97 -15.27 9.61 -15.06
N GLU A 98 -14.60 10.62 -15.62
CA GLU A 98 -14.82 11.09 -17.00
C GLU A 98 -13.61 10.86 -17.92
N VAL A 99 -12.52 10.32 -17.41
CA VAL A 99 -11.31 10.08 -18.21
C VAL A 99 -11.43 8.79 -19.03
N ASP A 100 -10.90 8.83 -20.24
CA ASP A 100 -10.83 7.67 -21.13
C ASP A 100 -9.55 6.87 -20.86
N LEU A 101 -9.58 6.09 -19.78
CA LEU A 101 -8.50 5.17 -19.41
C LEU A 101 -9.01 3.72 -19.38
N PRO A 102 -8.19 2.73 -19.77
CA PRO A 102 -8.61 1.31 -19.73
C PRO A 102 -8.99 0.78 -18.35
N PHE A 103 -8.59 1.49 -17.29
CA PHE A 103 -8.84 1.17 -15.89
C PHE A 103 -9.68 2.25 -15.18
N ALA A 104 -10.35 3.13 -15.93
CA ALA A 104 -11.30 4.08 -15.36
C ALA A 104 -12.40 3.32 -14.59
N SER A 105 -12.77 3.83 -13.42
CA SER A 105 -13.84 3.28 -12.60
C SER A 105 -15.17 3.31 -13.34
N LYS A 106 -15.94 2.22 -13.17
CA LYS A 106 -17.34 2.13 -13.58
C LYS A 106 -18.26 1.85 -12.39
N VAL A 107 -17.72 1.95 -11.18
CA VAL A 107 -18.44 1.64 -9.93
C VAL A 107 -19.46 2.75 -9.66
N THR A 108 -20.65 2.34 -9.25
CA THR A 108 -21.69 3.23 -8.72
C THR A 108 -22.03 2.83 -7.28
N ALA A 109 -22.53 3.78 -6.50
CA ALA A 109 -22.97 3.55 -5.12
C ALA A 109 -24.07 4.53 -4.71
N GLN A 110 -24.79 4.21 -3.63
CA GLN A 110 -25.72 5.14 -3.00
C GLN A 110 -24.99 6.13 -2.09
N TRP A 111 -25.18 7.43 -2.33
CA TRP A 111 -24.65 8.52 -1.52
C TRP A 111 -25.71 9.61 -1.35
N ASN A 112 -26.01 10.00 -0.11
CA ASN A 112 -27.02 11.03 0.20
C ASN A 112 -28.40 10.82 -0.45
N GLY A 113 -28.80 9.57 -0.69
CA GLY A 113 -30.09 9.22 -1.29
C GLY A 113 -30.09 9.13 -2.81
N GLU A 114 -28.95 9.40 -3.46
CA GLU A 114 -28.80 9.35 -4.91
C GLU A 114 -27.81 8.26 -5.35
N GLU A 115 -27.98 7.74 -6.56
CA GLU A 115 -27.00 6.89 -7.20
C GLU A 115 -25.91 7.77 -7.82
N VAL A 116 -24.66 7.57 -7.39
CA VAL A 116 -23.49 8.33 -7.85
C VAL A 116 -22.42 7.40 -8.39
N GLY A 117 -21.57 7.91 -9.29
CA GLY A 117 -20.31 7.24 -9.62
C GLY A 117 -19.33 7.30 -8.44
N VAL A 118 -18.40 6.35 -8.40
CA VAL A 118 -17.31 6.33 -7.42
C VAL A 118 -15.98 6.38 -8.14
N MET A 119 -15.10 7.28 -7.72
CA MET A 119 -13.79 7.50 -8.34
C MET A 119 -12.75 7.82 -7.27
N HIS A 120 -11.52 7.34 -7.44
CA HIS A 120 -10.39 7.90 -6.71
C HIS A 120 -9.88 9.22 -7.33
N ALA A 121 -10.61 10.31 -7.10
CA ALA A 121 -10.23 11.63 -7.62
C ALA A 121 -9.09 12.32 -6.85
N CYS A 122 -8.75 11.84 -5.64
CA CYS A 122 -7.71 12.42 -4.77
C CYS A 122 -6.37 11.65 -4.74
N GLY A 123 -6.25 10.52 -5.47
CA GLY A 123 -4.99 9.77 -5.51
C GLY A 123 -4.81 8.72 -4.41
N HIS A 124 -5.81 8.42 -3.58
CA HIS A 124 -5.66 7.49 -2.45
C HIS A 124 -5.24 6.07 -2.87
N TYR A 125 -5.73 5.58 -4.02
CA TYR A 125 -5.22 4.37 -4.67
C TYR A 125 -3.69 4.36 -4.91
N CYS A 126 -3.09 5.50 -5.24
CA CYS A 126 -1.63 5.62 -5.36
C CYS A 126 -0.98 5.50 -3.99
N HIS A 127 -1.50 6.19 -2.97
CA HIS A 127 -0.95 6.14 -1.61
C HIS A 127 -0.94 4.70 -1.06
N VAL A 128 -2.05 3.97 -1.23
CA VAL A 128 -2.15 2.55 -0.83
C VAL A 128 -1.14 1.70 -1.60
N ALA A 129 -1.12 1.80 -2.92
CA ALA A 129 -0.21 0.99 -3.75
C ALA A 129 1.27 1.24 -3.41
N ILE A 130 1.64 2.51 -3.19
CA ILE A 130 3.00 2.89 -2.77
C ILE A 130 3.31 2.31 -1.39
N LEU A 131 2.41 2.48 -0.41
CA LEU A 131 2.65 1.99 0.95
C LEU A 131 2.73 0.46 1.01
N MET A 132 1.97 -0.26 0.17
CA MET A 132 2.11 -1.72 0.00
C MET A 132 3.49 -2.11 -0.53
N GLY A 133 4.04 -1.34 -1.48
CA GLY A 133 5.40 -1.52 -1.97
C GLY A 133 6.46 -1.25 -0.89
N VAL A 134 6.30 -0.16 -0.14
CA VAL A 134 7.18 0.18 1.00
C VAL A 134 7.14 -0.94 2.06
N ALA A 135 5.96 -1.49 2.37
CA ALA A 135 5.82 -2.59 3.31
C ALA A 135 6.59 -3.85 2.85
N GLU A 136 6.52 -4.19 1.55
CA GLU A 136 7.24 -5.34 0.99
C GLU A 136 8.76 -5.14 1.06
N ILE A 137 9.26 -3.96 0.71
CA ILE A 137 10.69 -3.63 0.79
C ILE A 137 11.18 -3.70 2.24
N LEU A 138 10.45 -3.09 3.19
CA LEU A 138 10.85 -3.08 4.60
C LEU A 138 10.80 -4.47 5.23
N ALA A 139 9.83 -5.31 4.86
CA ALA A 139 9.77 -6.71 5.27
C ALA A 139 10.99 -7.49 4.76
N GLY A 140 11.40 -7.26 3.50
CA GLY A 140 12.63 -7.87 2.94
C GLY A 140 13.92 -7.40 3.62
N LEU A 141 13.93 -6.18 4.19
CA LEU A 141 15.07 -5.60 4.89
C LEU A 141 14.99 -5.74 6.42
N ARG A 142 14.08 -6.58 6.93
CA ARG A 142 13.79 -6.71 8.37
C ARG A 142 15.03 -6.91 9.26
N ALA A 143 16.02 -7.66 8.78
CA ALA A 143 17.28 -7.91 9.50
C ALA A 143 18.14 -6.65 9.73
N GLN A 144 17.98 -5.63 8.88
CA GLN A 144 18.72 -4.37 8.96
C GLN A 144 17.89 -3.25 9.63
N LEU A 145 16.59 -3.49 9.85
CA LEU A 145 15.65 -2.52 10.39
C LEU A 145 15.86 -2.29 11.90
N ARG A 146 16.07 -1.03 12.28
CA ARG A 146 16.16 -0.58 13.68
C ARG A 146 14.78 -0.15 14.17
N GLY A 147 14.32 -0.76 15.25
CA GLY A 147 13.04 -0.45 15.88
C GLY A 147 11.88 -1.15 15.17
N SER A 148 10.78 -0.45 14.96
CA SER A 148 9.59 -1.02 14.31
C SER A 148 8.91 -0.02 13.40
N VAL A 149 8.20 -0.53 12.40
CA VAL A 149 7.38 0.27 11.50
C VAL A 149 5.93 -0.12 11.70
N LYS A 150 5.06 0.89 11.75
CA LYS A 150 3.63 0.74 11.98
C LYS A 150 2.81 1.43 10.89
#